data_AF-A0A7Y5EDF0-F1
#
_entry.id   AF-A0A7Y5EDF0-F1
#
_cell.length_a   1.000
_cell.length_b   1.000
_cell.length_c   1.000
_cell.angle_alpha   90.00
_cell.angle_beta   90.00
_cell.angle_gamma   90.00
#
_symmetry.space_group_name_H-M   'P 1'
#
loop_
_entity.id
_entity.type
_entity.pdbx_description
1 polymer ?
#
loop_
_entity_poly.entity_id
_entity_poly.type
_entity_poly.pdbx_seq_one_letter_code
_entity_poly.pdbx_strand_id
1 'polypeptide(L)'
;MKKTFALFLLMLALPAFAHPGHDGNPLQDGLLHPLTGLDHLLMLLGTGVLAALTRRSLTLPLATLAAMFGGAVCGHLFGDVLGMESMIAVSLLVAAGAVLLPSRQVLMAMAMPVFALFHGWAHG
;
A
#
# COMPACT_ATOMS: atom_id res chain seq x y z
N MET A 1 -12.24 -24.91 7.73
CA MET A 1 -13.15 -23.79 8.04
C MET A 1 -12.55 -22.41 7.79
N LYS A 2 -11.31 -22.11 8.21
CA LYS A 2 -10.69 -20.79 7.96
C LYS A 2 -10.33 -20.54 6.48
N LYS A 3 -9.84 -21.56 5.78
CA LYS A 3 -9.43 -21.45 4.35
C LYS A 3 -10.61 -21.27 3.38
N THR A 4 -11.76 -21.89 3.70
CA THR A 4 -12.99 -21.77 2.90
C THR A 4 -13.61 -20.38 3.01
N PHE A 5 -13.47 -19.72 4.16
CA PHE A 5 -13.96 -18.36 4.37
C PHE A 5 -13.14 -17.33 3.57
N ALA A 6 -11.82 -17.49 3.51
CA ALA A 6 -10.96 -16.65 2.67
C ALA A 6 -11.25 -16.81 1.17
N LEU A 7 -11.53 -18.04 0.71
CA LEU A 7 -11.91 -18.30 -0.68
C LEU A 7 -13.26 -17.65 -1.03
N PHE A 8 -14.21 -17.66 -0.09
CA PHE A 8 -15.51 -17.05 -0.26
C PHE A 8 -15.42 -15.51 -0.34
N LEU A 9 -14.58 -14.89 0.48
CA LEU A 9 -14.30 -13.45 0.40
C LEU A 9 -13.65 -13.05 -0.92
N LEU A 10 -12.79 -13.90 -1.48
CA LEU A 10 -12.14 -13.66 -2.78
C LEU A 10 -13.14 -13.67 -3.94
N MET A 11 -14.19 -14.49 -3.86
CA MET A 11 -15.27 -14.56 -4.86
C MET A 11 -16.27 -13.41 -4.75
N LEU A 12 -16.23 -12.65 -3.65
CA LEU A 12 -17.05 -11.46 -3.40
C LEU A 12 -16.37 -10.16 -3.86
N ALA A 13 -15.11 -10.22 -4.27
CA ALA A 13 -14.41 -9.09 -4.88
C ALA A 13 -15.00 -8.83 -6.27
N LEU A 14 -15.94 -7.89 -6.34
CA LEU A 14 -16.42 -7.32 -7.60
C LEU A 14 -15.36 -6.33 -8.12
N PRO A 15 -15.18 -6.21 -9.46
CA PRO A 15 -14.35 -5.15 -10.01
C PRO A 15 -14.96 -3.81 -9.57
N ALA A 16 -14.15 -2.98 -8.92
CA ALA A 16 -14.56 -1.62 -8.62
C ALA A 16 -14.85 -0.91 -9.95
N PHE A 17 -16.05 -0.34 -10.08
CA PHE A 17 -16.40 0.57 -11.17
C PHE A 17 -15.52 1.82 -11.05
N ALA A 18 -14.31 1.77 -11.61
CA ALA A 18 -13.32 2.85 -11.59
C ALA A 18 -13.61 3.93 -12.64
N HIS A 19 -14.88 4.28 -12.85
CA HIS A 19 -15.19 5.56 -13.47
C HIS A 19 -15.40 6.55 -12.32
N PRO A 20 -14.37 7.31 -11.90
CA PRO A 20 -14.62 8.47 -11.06
C PRO A 20 -15.60 9.35 -11.83
N GLY A 21 -16.73 9.68 -11.23
CA GLY A 21 -17.59 10.73 -11.76
C GLY A 21 -16.72 11.95 -12.01
N HIS A 22 -16.86 12.58 -13.17
CA HIS A 22 -16.02 13.70 -13.62
C HIS A 22 -16.18 14.99 -12.77
N ASP A 23 -16.72 14.89 -11.56
CA ASP A 23 -17.11 15.99 -10.67
C ASP A 23 -16.21 16.12 -9.42
N GLY A 24 -15.14 15.33 -9.31
CA GLY A 24 -14.20 15.35 -8.17
C GLY A 24 -13.08 16.39 -8.27
N ASN A 25 -12.52 16.78 -7.13
CA ASN A 25 -11.28 17.57 -7.04
C ASN A 25 -10.10 16.60 -6.89
N PRO A 26 -9.43 16.21 -8.00
CA PRO A 26 -8.51 15.07 -8.01
C PRO A 26 -7.32 15.25 -7.08
N LEU A 27 -6.88 16.50 -6.87
CA LEU A 27 -5.81 16.81 -5.92
C LEU A 27 -6.27 16.62 -4.48
N GLN A 28 -7.48 17.06 -4.15
CA GLN A 28 -8.05 16.85 -2.82
C GLN A 28 -8.29 15.36 -2.55
N ASP A 29 -8.85 14.65 -3.53
CA ASP A 29 -9.12 13.21 -3.39
C ASP A 29 -7.81 12.42 -3.22
N GLY A 30 -6.78 12.75 -3.99
CA GLY A 30 -5.44 12.15 -3.84
C GLY A 30 -4.77 12.48 -2.50
N LEU A 31 -4.96 13.67 -1.95
CA LEU A 31 -4.42 14.04 -0.63
C LEU A 31 -5.19 13.40 0.54
N LEU A 32 -6.50 13.20 0.38
CA LEU A 32 -7.35 12.59 1.39
C LEU A 32 -7.30 11.06 1.34
N HIS A 33 -7.03 10.47 0.19
CA HIS A 33 -7.02 9.02 0.00
C HIS A 33 -6.10 8.28 1.00
N PRO A 34 -4.87 8.73 1.31
CA PRO A 34 -4.03 8.06 2.32
C PRO A 34 -4.65 8.02 3.73
N LEU A 35 -5.57 8.94 4.04
CA LEU A 35 -6.25 9.04 5.33
C LEU A 35 -7.58 8.27 5.36
N THR A 36 -8.25 8.14 4.22
CA THR A 36 -9.56 7.48 4.11
C THR A 36 -9.47 6.05 3.57
N GLY A 37 -8.39 5.72 2.86
CA GLY A 37 -8.07 4.40 2.33
C GLY A 37 -7.49 3.49 3.41
N LEU A 38 -8.18 2.37 3.67
CA LEU A 38 -7.76 1.40 4.69
C LEU A 38 -6.44 0.71 4.34
N ASP A 39 -6.20 0.46 3.06
CA ASP A 39 -4.98 -0.14 2.53
C ASP A 39 -3.76 0.77 2.77
N HIS A 40 -3.90 2.07 2.48
CA HIS A 40 -2.88 3.08 2.76
C HIS A 40 -2.62 3.23 4.25
N LEU A 41 -3.68 3.35 5.06
CA LEU A 41 -3.55 3.51 6.49
C LEU A 41 -2.83 2.32 7.13
N LEU A 42 -3.19 1.09 6.74
CA LEU A 42 -2.54 -0.13 7.23
C LEU A 42 -1.08 -0.23 6.80
N MET A 43 -0.77 0.15 5.56
CA MET A 43 0.60 0.19 5.05
C MET A 43 1.43 1.28 5.78
N LEU A 44 0.90 2.48 5.99
CA LEU A 44 1.59 3.55 6.72
C LEU A 44 1.79 3.19 8.20
N LEU A 45 0.79 2.59 8.84
CA LEU A 45 0.90 2.09 10.21
C LEU A 45 1.96 0.98 10.32
N GLY A 46 1.93 0.02 9.39
CA GLY A 46 2.94 -1.05 9.30
C GLY A 46 4.35 -0.49 9.10
N THR A 47 4.50 0.55 8.30
CA THR A 47 5.76 1.29 8.11
C THR A 47 6.23 1.92 9.42
N GLY A 48 5.34 2.59 10.16
CA GLY A 48 5.66 3.17 11.46
C GLY A 48 6.09 2.12 12.49
N VAL A 49 5.39 0.98 12.53
CA VAL A 49 5.74 -0.17 13.37
C VAL A 49 7.12 -0.72 13.00
N LEU A 50 7.40 -0.96 11.71
CA LEU A 50 8.72 -1.39 11.24
C LEU A 50 9.81 -0.39 11.56
N ALA A 51 9.53 0.91 11.43
CA ALA A 51 10.48 1.98 11.71
C ALA A 51 10.89 1.97 13.19
N ALA A 52 9.93 1.81 14.09
CA ALA A 52 10.19 1.68 15.52
C ALA A 52 10.98 0.40 15.84
N LEU A 53 10.53 -0.75 15.34
CA LEU A 53 11.13 -2.07 15.64
C LEU A 53 12.56 -2.21 15.10
N THR A 54 12.85 -1.59 13.95
CA THR A 54 14.17 -1.69 13.29
C THR A 54 15.10 -0.50 13.58
N ARG A 55 14.71 0.41 14.48
CA ARG A 55 15.42 1.67 14.79
C ARG A 55 15.71 2.54 13.56
N ARG A 56 14.73 2.62 12.66
CA ARG A 56 14.75 3.41 11.40
C ARG A 56 13.65 4.47 11.42
N SER A 57 13.51 5.18 12.54
CA SER A 57 12.38 6.07 12.84
C SER A 57 12.13 7.17 11.81
N LEU A 58 13.19 7.65 11.13
CA LEU A 58 13.08 8.66 10.06
C LEU A 58 13.35 8.08 8.68
N THR A 59 14.35 7.21 8.55
CA THR A 59 14.79 6.71 7.25
C THR A 59 13.74 5.86 6.56
N LEU A 60 13.03 5.01 7.30
CA LEU A 60 12.02 4.14 6.72
C LEU A 60 10.77 4.92 6.27
N PRO A 61 10.15 5.78 7.12
CA PRO A 61 9.00 6.57 6.67
C PRO A 61 9.34 7.50 5.51
N LEU A 62 10.51 8.14 5.51
CA LEU A 62 10.93 9.00 4.39
C LEU A 62 11.14 8.21 3.10
N ALA A 63 11.75 7.02 3.19
CA ALA A 63 11.90 6.16 2.02
C ALA A 63 10.54 5.67 1.48
N THR A 64 9.61 5.31 2.36
CA THR A 64 8.24 4.93 1.99
C THR A 64 7.52 6.08 1.30
N LEU A 65 7.56 7.29 1.86
CA LEU A 65 6.93 8.48 1.25
C LEU A 65 7.56 8.85 -0.09
N ALA A 66 8.88 8.79 -0.21
CA ALA A 66 9.58 9.03 -1.46
C ALA A 66 9.21 7.99 -2.53
N ALA A 67 9.09 6.71 -2.15
CA ALA A 67 8.68 5.64 -3.05
C ALA A 67 7.22 5.83 -3.50
N MET A 68 6.31 6.20 -2.60
CA MET A 68 4.93 6.52 -2.97
C MET A 68 4.86 7.71 -3.94
N PHE A 69 5.59 8.79 -3.67
CA PHE A 69 5.62 9.94 -4.57
C PHE A 69 6.16 9.55 -5.96
N GLY A 70 7.26 8.80 -6.01
CA GLY A 70 7.81 8.28 -7.26
C GLY A 70 6.83 7.36 -7.99
N GLY A 71 6.10 6.52 -7.24
CA GLY A 71 5.01 5.69 -7.73
C GLY A 71 3.93 6.52 -8.40
N ALA A 72 3.41 7.55 -7.72
CA ALA A 72 2.37 8.43 -8.26
C ALA A 72 2.80 9.11 -9.56
N VAL A 73 4.04 9.60 -9.63
CA VAL A 73 4.59 10.13 -10.89
C VAL A 73 4.61 9.06 -11.99
N CYS A 74 4.96 7.81 -11.67
CA CYS A 74 4.95 6.73 -12.64
C CYS A 74 3.53 6.36 -13.10
N GLY A 75 2.56 6.28 -12.17
CA GLY A 75 1.14 6.08 -12.49
C GLY A 75 0.64 7.12 -13.47
N HIS A 76 0.96 8.38 -13.20
CA HIS A 76 0.55 9.50 -14.03
C HIS A 76 1.10 9.40 -15.45
N LEU A 77 2.35 8.94 -15.61
CA LEU A 77 3.05 8.89 -16.88
C LEU A 77 2.75 7.62 -17.69
N PHE A 78 2.56 6.48 -17.02
CA PHE A 78 2.51 5.16 -17.66
C PHE A 78 1.14 4.48 -17.55
N GLY A 79 0.23 5.01 -16.73
CA GLY A 79 -1.08 4.41 -16.47
C GLY A 79 -1.00 3.09 -15.71
N ASP A 80 -2.11 2.37 -15.66
CA ASP A 80 -2.22 1.13 -14.89
C ASP A 80 -1.42 -0.04 -15.46
N VAL A 81 -0.92 -0.88 -14.55
CA VAL A 81 -0.16 -2.09 -14.88
C VAL A 81 -0.89 -3.32 -14.33
N LEU A 82 -0.83 -4.43 -15.09
CA LEU A 82 -1.39 -5.70 -14.67
C LEU A 82 -0.80 -6.16 -13.33
N GLY A 83 -1.66 -6.49 -12.37
CA GLY A 83 -1.26 -6.98 -11.05
C GLY A 83 -1.06 -5.91 -9.98
N MET A 84 -1.48 -4.67 -10.22
CA MET A 84 -1.42 -3.56 -9.25
C MET A 84 -2.01 -3.94 -7.88
N GLU A 85 -3.23 -4.47 -7.88
CA GLU A 85 -3.94 -4.91 -6.68
C GLU A 85 -3.15 -5.97 -5.89
N SER A 86 -2.46 -6.87 -6.61
CA SER A 86 -1.63 -7.89 -5.97
C SER A 86 -0.43 -7.26 -5.27
N MET A 87 0.22 -6.26 -5.90
CA MET A 87 1.35 -5.55 -5.29
C MET A 87 0.94 -4.76 -4.05
N ILE A 88 -0.22 -4.10 -4.09
CA ILE A 88 -0.85 -3.44 -2.93
C ILE A 88 -1.13 -4.46 -1.83
N ALA A 89 -1.73 -5.61 -2.17
CA ALA A 89 -2.00 -6.67 -1.19
C ALA A 89 -0.71 -7.22 -0.54
N VAL A 90 0.40 -7.32 -1.28
CA VAL A 90 1.69 -7.72 -0.70
C VAL A 90 2.22 -6.70 0.31
N SER A 91 1.99 -5.40 0.12
CA SER A 91 2.37 -4.36 1.10
C SER A 91 1.72 -4.63 2.47
N LEU A 92 0.44 -5.05 2.47
CA LEU A 92 -0.31 -5.39 3.67
C LEU A 92 0.23 -6.67 4.33
N LEU A 93 0.66 -7.64 3.53
CA LEU A 93 1.34 -8.83 4.05
C LEU A 93 2.71 -8.49 4.66
N VAL A 94 3.44 -7.52 4.11
CA VAL A 94 4.69 -7.00 4.70
C VAL A 94 4.40 -6.30 6.03
N ALA A 95 3.36 -5.47 6.09
CA ALA A 95 2.89 -4.83 7.32
C ALA A 95 2.52 -5.86 8.40
N ALA A 96 1.73 -6.87 8.06
CA ALA A 96 1.36 -7.95 8.97
C ALA A 96 2.59 -8.78 9.40
N GLY A 97 3.48 -9.08 8.45
CA GLY A 97 4.72 -9.81 8.68
C GLY A 97 5.65 -9.10 9.66
N ALA A 98 5.66 -7.77 9.67
CA ALA A 98 6.42 -6.97 10.64
C ALA A 98 6.09 -7.34 12.10
N VAL A 99 4.81 -7.61 12.37
CA VAL A 99 4.30 -7.95 13.69
C VAL A 99 4.46 -9.45 13.96
N LEU A 100 4.16 -10.29 12.96
CA LEU A 100 4.08 -11.74 13.13
C LEU A 100 5.44 -12.45 13.05
N LEU A 101 6.45 -11.84 12.44
CA LEU A 101 7.76 -12.47 12.15
C LEU A 101 8.94 -11.61 12.63
N PRO A 102 9.24 -11.59 13.95
CA PRO A 102 10.29 -10.74 14.50
C PRO A 102 11.67 -10.92 13.85
N SER A 103 12.03 -12.16 13.50
CA SER A 103 13.30 -12.48 12.84
C SER A 103 13.43 -11.94 11.41
N ARG A 104 12.33 -11.46 10.80
CA ARG A 104 12.28 -10.96 9.42
C ARG A 104 12.09 -9.44 9.34
N GLN A 105 12.01 -8.72 10.47
CA GLN A 105 11.66 -7.29 10.49
C GLN A 105 12.59 -6.41 9.65
N VAL A 106 13.90 -6.68 9.63
CA VAL A 106 14.84 -5.93 8.78
C VAL A 106 14.55 -6.13 7.30
N LEU A 107 14.26 -7.37 6.89
CA LEU A 107 13.87 -7.68 5.51
C LEU A 107 12.55 -6.98 5.15
N MET A 108 11.56 -7.04 6.03
CA MET A 108 10.27 -6.36 5.82
C MET A 108 10.44 -4.84 5.72
N ALA A 109 11.31 -4.23 6.53
CA ALA A 109 11.64 -2.81 6.43
C ALA A 109 12.28 -2.44 5.08
N MET A 110 13.11 -3.32 4.49
CA MET A 110 13.67 -3.05 3.17
C MET A 110 12.64 -3.27 2.05
N ALA A 111 11.72 -4.23 2.23
CA ALA A 111 10.66 -4.52 1.26
C ALA A 111 9.57 -3.44 1.24
N MET A 112 9.29 -2.79 2.38
CA MET A 112 8.14 -1.91 2.52
C MET A 112 8.12 -0.75 1.51
N PRO A 113 9.21 0.03 1.30
CA PRO A 113 9.20 1.10 0.31
C PRO A 113 8.96 0.60 -1.12
N VAL A 114 9.44 -0.60 -1.46
CA VAL A 114 9.24 -1.20 -2.78
C VAL A 114 7.76 -1.44 -3.05
N PHE A 115 7.03 -1.98 -2.08
CA PHE A 115 5.59 -2.22 -2.23
C PHE A 115 4.75 -0.95 -2.06
N ALA A 116 5.21 0.01 -1.25
CA ALA A 116 4.56 1.32 -1.12
C ALA A 116 4.60 2.14 -2.42
N LEU A 117 5.58 1.92 -3.30
CA LEU A 117 5.61 2.53 -4.62
C LEU A 117 4.32 2.23 -5.41
N PHE A 118 3.81 1.01 -5.35
CA PHE A 118 2.61 0.61 -6.08
C PHE A 118 1.32 1.24 -5.53
N HIS A 119 1.29 1.54 -4.23
CA HIS A 119 0.23 2.38 -3.67
C HIS A 119 0.21 3.76 -4.32
N GLY A 120 1.39 4.41 -4.44
CA GLY A 120 1.49 5.68 -5.14
C GLY A 120 1.07 5.58 -6.60
N TRP A 121 1.56 4.56 -7.30
CA TRP A 121 1.25 4.34 -8.72
C TRP A 121 -0.24 4.23 -9.00
N ALA A 122 -0.98 3.46 -8.20
CA ALA A 122 -2.41 3.26 -8.41
C ALA A 122 -3.28 4.54 -8.26
N HIS A 123 -2.71 5.64 -7.77
CA HIS A 123 -3.43 6.88 -7.48
C HIS A 123 -2.83 8.15 -8.11
N GLY A 124 -1.77 8.04 -8.92
CA GLY A 124 -1.20 9.17 -9.67
C GLY A 124 -1.54 9.09 -11.14
#